data_AF-A0AA51R7F0-F1
#
_entry.id   AF-A0AA51R7F0-F1
#
_cell.length_a   1.000
_cell.length_b   1.000
_cell.length_c   1.000
_cell.angle_alpha   90.00
_cell.angle_beta   90.00
_cell.angle_gamma   90.00
#
_symmetry.space_group_name_H-M   'P 1'
#
loop_
_entity.id
_entity.type
_entity.pdbx_description
1 polymer ?
#
loop_
_entity_poly.entity_id
_entity_poly.type
_entity_poly.pdbx_seq_one_letter_code
_entity_poly.pdbx_strand_id
1 'polypeptide(L)'
;MDNKRNILKQIMDDTGKGIKAYIKAQLILMVITFVITGIGLTIIDAPYPIMIALGIAILDVIPVLGAGLVMIPWSIISFITGQNEMGTNLAIVYIVLLILRQVMEPKIVGNKIGIRPLYTFIVTILGATIMGPIGVILGPLIAIVINSIIKIRNNLDKGDKYDK
;
A
#
# COMPACT_ATOMS: atom_id res chain seq x y z
N MET A 1 -13.15 33.55 16.31
CA MET A 1 -11.97 32.66 16.40
C MET A 1 -12.34 31.17 16.57
N ASP A 2 -13.59 30.87 16.90
CA ASP A 2 -14.07 29.51 17.22
C ASP A 2 -14.19 28.58 16.02
N ASN A 3 -14.53 29.12 14.84
CA ASN A 3 -14.67 28.32 13.63
C ASN A 3 -13.35 27.68 13.18
N LYS A 4 -12.22 28.40 13.37
CA LYS A 4 -10.88 27.90 13.04
C LYS A 4 -10.46 26.72 13.93
N ARG A 5 -10.84 26.74 15.21
CA ARG A 5 -10.56 25.66 16.17
C ARG A 5 -11.39 24.41 15.88
N ASN A 6 -12.66 24.58 15.46
CA ASN A 6 -13.52 23.46 15.08
C ASN A 6 -13.03 22.75 13.81
N ILE A 7 -12.58 23.51 12.80
CA ILE A 7 -12.00 22.96 11.57
C ILE A 7 -10.71 22.17 11.87
N LEU A 8 -9.82 22.70 12.72
CA LEU A 8 -8.57 22.01 13.07
C LEU A 8 -8.81 20.70 13.82
N LYS A 9 -9.76 20.67 14.76
CA LYS A 9 -10.16 19.43 15.45
C LYS A 9 -10.71 18.40 14.47
N GLN A 10 -11.55 18.84 13.53
CA GLN A 10 -12.12 17.96 12.52
C GLN A 10 -11.04 17.35 11.59
N ILE A 11 -10.05 18.14 11.16
CA ILE A 11 -8.92 17.63 10.35
C ILE A 11 -8.09 16.61 11.15
N MET A 12 -7.80 16.87 12.43
CA MET A 12 -7.06 15.94 13.27
C MET A 12 -7.81 14.62 13.47
N ASP A 13 -9.12 14.68 13.71
CA ASP A 13 -9.95 13.49 13.89
C ASP A 13 -10.06 12.65 12.61
N ASP A 14 -10.26 13.29 11.45
CA ASP A 14 -10.36 12.60 10.16
C ASP A 14 -9.01 12.02 9.73
N THR A 15 -7.92 12.75 9.96
CA THR A 15 -6.55 12.26 9.71
C THR A 15 -6.22 11.08 10.62
N GLY A 16 -6.55 11.17 11.91
CA GLY A 16 -6.33 10.08 12.88
C GLY A 16 -7.10 8.81 12.53
N LYS A 17 -8.37 8.96 12.09
CA LYS A 17 -9.17 7.84 11.58
C LYS A 17 -8.56 7.25 10.30
N GLY A 18 -8.08 8.09 9.38
CA GLY A 18 -7.42 7.67 8.14
C GLY A 18 -6.14 6.87 8.40
N ILE A 19 -5.27 7.38 9.28
CA ILE A 19 -4.03 6.70 9.69
C ILE A 19 -4.35 5.35 10.33
N LYS A 20 -5.31 5.30 11.27
CA LYS A 20 -5.69 4.04 11.93
C LYS A 20 -6.26 3.01 10.96
N ALA A 21 -7.09 3.45 10.01
CA ALA A 21 -7.60 2.58 8.96
C ALA A 21 -6.49 2.05 8.04
N TYR A 22 -5.53 2.91 7.68
CA TYR A 22 -4.38 2.54 6.87
C TYR A 22 -3.47 1.52 7.57
N ILE A 23 -3.11 1.75 8.85
CA ILE A 23 -2.30 0.80 9.63
C ILE A 23 -3.02 -0.54 9.74
N LYS A 24 -4.33 -0.54 10.01
CA LYS A 24 -5.12 -1.77 10.06
C LYS A 24 -5.11 -2.50 8.72
N ALA A 25 -5.22 -1.76 7.61
CA ALA A 25 -5.15 -2.33 6.28
C ALA A 25 -3.78 -2.96 6.00
N GLN A 26 -2.69 -2.27 6.37
CA GLN A 26 -1.34 -2.78 6.17
C GLN A 26 -1.10 -4.07 6.95
N LEU A 27 -1.54 -4.15 8.22
CA LEU A 27 -1.42 -5.36 9.02
C LEU A 27 -2.16 -6.55 8.39
N ILE A 28 -3.36 -6.33 7.85
CA ILE A 28 -4.12 -7.38 7.16
C ILE A 28 -3.40 -7.82 5.89
N LEU A 29 -2.88 -6.86 5.11
CA LEU A 29 -2.12 -7.15 3.90
C LEU A 29 -0.84 -7.94 4.20
N MET A 30 -0.12 -7.63 5.29
CA MET A 30 1.05 -8.40 5.70
C MET A 30 0.71 -9.87 5.97
N VAL A 31 -0.39 -10.14 6.66
CA VAL A 31 -0.83 -11.51 6.94
C VAL A 31 -1.17 -12.25 5.64
N ILE A 32 -1.86 -11.57 4.72
CA ILE A 32 -2.17 -12.13 3.40
C ILE A 32 -0.89 -12.42 2.61
N THR A 33 0.06 -11.48 2.59
CA THR A 33 1.37 -11.64 1.94
C THR A 33 2.12 -12.83 2.54
N PHE A 34 2.16 -12.96 3.86
CA PHE A 34 2.78 -14.09 4.54
C PHE A 34 2.18 -15.44 4.12
N VAL A 35 0.85 -15.54 4.06
CA VAL A 35 0.17 -16.78 3.67
C VAL A 35 0.44 -17.12 2.21
N ILE A 36 0.30 -16.16 1.29
CA ILE A 36 0.50 -16.40 -0.15
C ILE A 36 1.95 -16.78 -0.43
N THR A 37 2.90 -16.00 0.11
CA THR A 37 4.33 -16.27 -0.12
C THR A 37 4.79 -17.51 0.60
N GLY A 38 4.28 -17.80 1.80
CA GLY A 38 4.56 -19.04 2.52
C GLY A 38 4.10 -20.27 1.76
N ILE A 39 2.86 -20.27 1.24
CA ILE A 39 2.35 -21.36 0.40
C ILE A 39 3.15 -21.45 -0.91
N GLY A 40 3.33 -20.33 -1.61
CA GLY A 40 4.05 -20.31 -2.88
C GLY A 40 5.50 -20.80 -2.77
N LEU A 41 6.23 -20.34 -1.75
CA LEU A 41 7.60 -20.78 -1.47
C LEU A 41 7.67 -22.25 -1.06
N THR A 42 6.67 -22.76 -0.35
CA THR A 42 6.61 -24.18 0.04
C THR A 42 6.32 -25.07 -1.17
N ILE A 43 5.43 -24.66 -2.08
CA ILE A 43 5.10 -25.43 -3.29
C ILE A 43 6.32 -25.57 -4.21
N ILE A 44 7.16 -24.55 -4.28
CA ILE A 44 8.34 -24.53 -5.16
C ILE A 44 9.59 -25.12 -4.47
N ASP A 45 9.42 -25.69 -3.27
CA ASP A 45 10.46 -26.28 -2.44
C ASP A 45 11.64 -25.32 -2.16
N ALA A 46 11.32 -24.05 -1.90
CA ALA A 46 12.32 -23.03 -1.60
C ALA A 46 12.97 -23.29 -0.23
N PRO A 47 14.25 -22.91 -0.04
CA PRO A 47 14.90 -23.04 1.25
C PRO A 47 14.22 -22.16 2.30
N TYR A 48 13.93 -22.72 3.47
CA TYR A 48 13.33 -22.00 4.62
C TYR A 48 12.09 -21.16 4.25
N PRO A 49 11.06 -21.76 3.63
CA PRO A 49 9.99 -21.01 2.97
C PRO A 49 9.19 -20.14 3.95
N ILE A 50 8.95 -20.63 5.17
CA ILE A 50 8.23 -19.89 6.22
C ILE A 50 9.05 -18.71 6.75
N MET A 51 10.36 -18.89 6.99
CA MET A 51 11.22 -17.80 7.47
C MET A 51 11.34 -16.70 6.43
N ILE A 52 11.53 -17.07 5.16
CA ILE A 52 11.62 -16.10 4.07
C ILE A 52 10.27 -15.41 3.87
N ALA A 53 9.15 -16.12 3.88
CA ALA A 53 7.82 -15.53 3.81
C ALA A 53 7.56 -14.52 4.94
N LEU A 54 8.04 -14.82 6.16
CA LEU A 54 7.93 -13.90 7.29
C LEU A 54 8.76 -12.62 7.05
N GLY A 55 10.00 -12.77 6.57
CA GLY A 55 10.86 -11.64 6.21
C GLY A 55 10.23 -10.78 5.10
N ILE A 56 9.68 -11.42 4.07
CA ILE A 56 8.95 -10.76 2.99
C ILE A 56 7.75 -10.00 3.55
N ALA A 57 6.93 -10.62 4.39
CA ALA A 57 5.75 -9.97 4.97
C ALA A 57 6.10 -8.77 5.85
N ILE A 58 7.22 -8.83 6.59
CA ILE A 58 7.72 -7.69 7.38
C ILE A 58 8.16 -6.55 6.46
N LEU A 59 8.93 -6.84 5.41
CA LEU A 59 9.35 -5.84 4.42
C LEU A 59 8.15 -5.28 3.65
N ASP A 60 7.08 -6.07 3.51
CA ASP A 60 5.84 -5.70 2.82
C ASP A 60 5.09 -4.54 3.48
N VAL A 61 5.44 -4.17 4.71
CA VAL A 61 5.02 -2.91 5.38
C VAL A 61 5.37 -1.70 4.52
N ILE A 62 6.48 -1.75 3.78
CA ILE A 62 6.92 -0.67 2.91
C ILE A 62 6.02 -0.64 1.67
N PRO A 63 5.20 0.41 1.48
CA PRO A 63 4.30 0.52 0.33
C PRO A 63 5.11 0.51 -0.98
N VAL A 64 4.53 -0.01 -2.05
CA VAL A 64 5.12 -0.06 -3.42
C VAL A 64 6.33 -0.98 -3.57
N LEU A 65 7.27 -1.01 -2.62
CA LEU A 65 8.51 -1.79 -2.68
C LEU A 65 8.33 -3.21 -2.11
N GLY A 66 7.71 -3.30 -0.92
CA GLY A 66 7.36 -4.50 -0.18
C GLY A 66 8.04 -5.82 -0.58
N ALA A 67 7.21 -6.81 -0.93
CA ALA A 67 7.69 -8.13 -1.37
C ALA A 67 8.56 -8.11 -2.64
N GLY A 68 8.42 -7.08 -3.49
CA GLY A 68 9.21 -6.93 -4.71
C GLY A 68 10.71 -6.78 -4.45
N LEU A 69 11.10 -6.19 -3.30
CA LEU A 69 12.50 -6.05 -2.89
C LEU A 69 13.23 -7.38 -2.74
N VAL A 70 12.52 -8.45 -2.38
CA VAL A 70 13.11 -9.77 -2.19
C VAL A 70 12.86 -10.64 -3.42
N MET A 71 11.62 -10.70 -3.89
CA MET A 71 11.23 -11.65 -4.94
C MET A 71 11.82 -11.30 -6.31
N ILE A 72 11.94 -10.01 -6.67
CA ILE A 72 12.48 -9.61 -7.97
C ILE A 72 13.98 -9.90 -8.06
N PRO A 73 14.85 -9.42 -7.14
CA PRO A 73 16.28 -9.73 -7.22
C PRO A 73 16.55 -11.22 -7.12
N TRP A 74 15.81 -11.94 -6.28
CA TRP A 74 15.98 -13.38 -6.15
C TRP A 74 15.64 -14.12 -7.43
N SER A 75 14.51 -13.78 -8.07
CA SER A 75 14.13 -14.34 -9.38
C SER A 75 15.20 -14.07 -10.44
N ILE A 76 15.74 -12.84 -10.50
CA ILE A 76 16.82 -12.48 -11.44
C ILE A 76 18.09 -13.28 -11.17
N ILE A 77 18.52 -13.40 -9.91
CA ILE A 77 19.70 -14.17 -9.52
C ILE A 77 19.52 -15.66 -9.90
N SER A 78 18.32 -16.22 -9.71
CA SER A 78 18.03 -17.59 -10.13
C SER A 78 18.18 -17.79 -11.64
N PHE A 79 17.75 -16.83 -12.47
CA PHE A 79 17.99 -16.90 -13.92
C PHE A 79 19.47 -16.80 -14.27
N ILE A 80 20.21 -15.89 -13.64
CA ILE A 80 21.65 -15.71 -13.89
C ILE A 80 22.45 -16.95 -13.49
N THR A 81 22.04 -17.64 -12.42
CA THR A 81 22.70 -18.86 -11.92
C THR A 81 22.26 -20.13 -12.65
N GLY A 82 21.42 -20.03 -13.68
CA GLY A 82 20.94 -21.16 -14.48
C GLY A 82 19.77 -21.93 -13.86
N GLN A 83 19.26 -21.49 -12.70
CA GLN A 83 18.08 -22.07 -12.03
C GLN A 83 16.79 -21.49 -12.61
N ASN A 84 16.56 -21.72 -13.91
CA ASN A 84 15.45 -21.11 -14.65
C ASN A 84 14.07 -21.51 -14.10
N GLU A 85 13.93 -22.74 -13.60
CA GLU A 85 12.67 -23.21 -12.97
C GLU A 85 12.37 -22.41 -11.70
N MET A 86 13.35 -22.27 -10.80
CA MET A 86 13.21 -21.49 -9.56
C MET A 86 12.92 -20.02 -9.85
N GLY A 87 13.63 -19.42 -10.80
CA GLY A 87 13.42 -18.02 -11.20
C GLY A 87 12.01 -17.78 -11.75
N THR A 88 11.51 -18.69 -12.60
CA THR A 88 10.16 -18.62 -13.17
C THR A 88 9.09 -18.81 -12.10
N ASN A 89 9.26 -19.79 -11.24
CA ASN A 89 8.34 -20.09 -10.14
C ASN A 89 8.23 -18.92 -9.15
N LEU A 90 9.37 -18.33 -8.75
CA LEU A 90 9.41 -17.10 -7.94
C LEU A 90 8.64 -15.95 -8.61
N ALA A 91 8.85 -15.74 -9.91
CA ALA A 91 8.15 -14.70 -10.66
C ALA A 91 6.64 -14.94 -10.68
N ILE A 92 6.19 -16.19 -10.86
CA ILE A 92 4.76 -16.55 -10.83
C ILE A 92 4.16 -16.25 -9.45
N VAL A 93 4.81 -16.69 -8.37
CA VAL A 93 4.33 -16.41 -7.01
C VAL A 93 4.25 -14.90 -6.76
N TYR A 94 5.22 -14.14 -7.25
CA TYR A 94 5.23 -12.68 -7.12
C TYR A 94 4.09 -12.02 -7.92
N ILE A 95 3.82 -12.47 -9.14
CA ILE A 95 2.70 -11.97 -9.97
C ILE A 95 1.36 -12.28 -9.29
N VAL A 96 1.17 -13.49 -8.77
CA VAL A 96 -0.04 -13.86 -8.02
C VAL A 96 -0.21 -12.95 -6.80
N LEU A 97 0.86 -12.71 -6.06
CA LEU A 97 0.85 -11.77 -4.93
C LEU A 97 0.46 -10.36 -5.37
N LEU A 98 1.00 -9.84 -6.47
CA LEU A 98 0.67 -8.52 -7.00
C LEU A 98 -0.81 -8.38 -7.36
N ILE A 99 -1.37 -9.39 -8.04
CA ILE A 99 -2.79 -9.40 -8.42
C ILE A 99 -3.66 -9.42 -7.17
N LEU A 100 -3.39 -10.34 -6.24
CA LEU A 100 -4.15 -10.44 -5.00
C LEU A 100 -4.04 -9.16 -4.18
N ARG A 101 -2.87 -8.53 -4.14
CA ARG A 101 -2.67 -7.23 -3.48
C ARG A 101 -3.52 -6.14 -4.12
N GLN A 102 -3.50 -6.00 -5.44
CA GLN A 102 -4.34 -5.02 -6.15
C GLN A 102 -5.84 -5.23 -5.96
N VAL A 103 -6.29 -6.48 -5.75
CA VAL A 103 -7.70 -6.78 -5.48
C VAL A 103 -8.06 -6.56 -4.00
N MET A 104 -7.16 -6.93 -3.09
CA MET A 104 -7.40 -6.91 -1.65
C MET A 104 -7.20 -5.52 -1.06
N GLU A 105 -6.23 -4.75 -1.53
CA GLU A 105 -5.93 -3.41 -1.07
C GLU A 105 -7.16 -2.47 -1.14
N PRO A 106 -7.89 -2.31 -2.26
CA PRO A 106 -9.10 -1.50 -2.31
C PRO A 106 -10.26 -2.07 -1.47
N LYS A 107 -10.31 -3.40 -1.28
CA LYS A 107 -11.32 -4.05 -0.43
C LYS A 107 -11.07 -3.78 1.06
N ILE A 108 -9.81 -3.84 1.49
CA ILE A 108 -9.39 -3.70 2.89
C ILE A 108 -9.33 -2.23 3.28
N VAL A 109 -8.74 -1.37 2.43
CA VAL A 109 -8.71 0.08 2.62
C VAL A 109 -10.11 0.68 2.42
N GLY A 110 -10.96 -0.04 1.70
CA GLY A 110 -12.36 0.26 1.51
C GLY A 110 -12.57 1.35 0.47
N ASN A 111 -13.50 1.11 -0.44
CA ASN A 111 -14.04 2.02 -1.46
C ASN A 111 -14.61 3.37 -0.92
N LYS A 112 -14.30 3.79 0.32
CA LYS A 112 -14.85 5.00 0.94
C LYS A 112 -14.00 6.25 0.75
N ILE A 113 -12.74 6.13 0.34
CA ILE A 113 -11.85 7.30 0.23
C ILE A 113 -11.91 7.93 -1.17
N GLY A 114 -12.40 7.22 -2.20
CA GLY A 114 -12.53 7.79 -3.56
C GLY A 114 -11.22 8.33 -4.13
N ILE A 115 -10.08 7.88 -3.61
CA ILE A 115 -8.76 8.28 -4.10
C ILE A 115 -8.51 7.47 -5.36
N ARG A 116 -8.27 8.16 -6.48
CA ARG A 116 -7.79 7.49 -7.70
C ARG A 116 -6.41 6.89 -7.36
N PRO A 117 -6.19 5.57 -7.52
CA PRO A 117 -4.92 4.91 -7.19
C PRO A 117 -3.70 5.59 -7.82
N LEU A 118 -3.87 6.15 -9.02
CA LEU A 118 -2.87 6.94 -9.73
C LEU A 118 -2.38 8.16 -8.93
N TYR A 119 -3.26 8.86 -8.22
CA TYR A 119 -2.88 10.01 -7.39
C TYR A 119 -2.06 9.57 -6.18
N THR A 120 -2.47 8.51 -5.49
CA THR A 120 -1.71 7.95 -4.35
C THR A 120 -0.32 7.53 -4.80
N PHE A 121 -0.22 6.88 -5.98
CA PHE A 121 1.05 6.48 -6.56
C PHE A 121 1.95 7.69 -6.83
N ILE A 122 1.44 8.73 -7.50
CA ILE A 122 2.21 9.95 -7.78
C ILE A 122 2.69 10.64 -6.50
N VAL A 123 1.82 10.80 -5.50
CA VAL A 123 2.18 11.43 -4.22
C VAL A 123 3.23 10.60 -3.46
N THR A 124 3.17 9.27 -3.56
CA THR A 124 4.15 8.36 -2.95
C THR A 124 5.51 8.46 -3.63
N ILE A 125 5.57 8.50 -4.96
CA ILE A 125 6.82 8.69 -5.70
C ILE A 125 7.42 10.07 -5.40
N LEU A 126 6.60 11.13 -5.40
CA LEU A 126 7.05 12.48 -5.07
C LEU A 126 7.57 12.57 -3.62
N GLY A 127 6.85 11.96 -2.68
CA GLY A 127 7.28 11.85 -1.29
C GLY A 127 8.63 11.14 -1.20
N ALA A 128 8.78 10.01 -1.90
CA ALA A 128 10.01 9.24 -1.94
C ALA A 128 11.21 10.05 -2.46
N THR A 129 11.01 10.87 -3.49
CA THR A 129 12.06 11.71 -4.06
C THR A 129 12.49 12.83 -3.11
N ILE A 130 11.57 13.41 -2.34
CA ILE A 130 11.84 14.56 -1.46
C ILE A 130 12.40 14.11 -0.11
N MET A 131 11.86 13.02 0.45
CA MET A 131 12.10 12.58 1.84
C MET A 131 12.72 11.18 1.92
N GLY A 132 13.09 10.57 0.80
CA GLY A 132 13.68 9.23 0.77
C GLY A 132 12.69 8.14 1.22
N PRO A 133 13.16 7.08 1.91
CA PRO A 133 12.32 5.95 2.34
C PRO A 133 11.10 6.35 3.19
N ILE A 134 11.23 7.42 3.98
CA ILE A 134 10.16 7.96 4.82
C ILE A 134 9.01 8.50 3.96
N GLY A 135 9.33 9.08 2.81
CA GLY A 135 8.35 9.61 1.86
C GLY A 135 7.48 8.53 1.22
N VAL A 136 7.96 7.29 1.12
CA VAL A 136 7.18 6.15 0.62
C VAL A 136 6.07 5.76 1.61
N ILE A 137 6.34 5.87 2.92
CA ILE A 137 5.36 5.59 3.97
C ILE A 137 4.39 6.77 4.15
N LEU A 138 4.90 8.01 4.09
CA LEU A 138 4.09 9.21 4.27
C LEU A 138 3.26 9.56 3.02
N GLY A 139 3.69 9.17 1.82
CA GLY A 139 3.00 9.48 0.57
C GLY A 139 1.52 9.08 0.54
N PRO A 140 1.16 7.83 0.88
CA PRO A 140 -0.23 7.42 1.00
C PRO A 140 -1.01 8.22 2.05
N LEU A 141 -0.38 8.55 3.18
CA LEU A 141 -1.00 9.36 4.23
C LEU A 141 -1.28 10.79 3.75
N ILE A 142 -0.33 11.42 3.07
CA ILE A 142 -0.47 12.75 2.48
C ILE A 142 -1.58 12.74 1.41
N ALA A 143 -1.65 11.71 0.58
CA ALA A 143 -2.69 11.55 -0.42
C ALA A 143 -4.11 11.46 0.21
N ILE A 144 -4.24 10.78 1.35
CA ILE A 144 -5.49 10.71 2.12
C ILE A 144 -5.90 12.10 2.63
N VAL A 145 -4.96 12.88 3.16
CA VAL A 145 -5.21 14.25 3.65
C VAL A 145 -5.64 15.17 2.51
N ILE A 146 -4.93 15.15 1.38
CA ILE A 146 -5.26 15.97 0.20
C ILE A 146 -6.66 15.64 -0.33
N ASN A 147 -7.01 14.35 -0.41
CA ASN A 147 -8.34 13.95 -0.86
C ASN A 147 -9.43 14.45 0.09
N SER A 148 -9.22 14.33 1.41
CA SER A 148 -10.17 14.82 2.41
C SER A 148 -10.46 16.31 2.24
N ILE A 149 -9.43 17.12 1.96
CA ILE A 149 -9.59 18.56 1.68
C ILE A 149 -10.39 18.81 0.39
N ILE A 150 -10.06 18.11 -0.71
CA ILE A 150 -10.76 18.27 -2.00
C ILE A 150 -12.24 17.87 -1.86
N LYS A 151 -12.52 16.80 -1.11
CA LYS A 151 -13.88 16.32 -0.88
C LYS A 151 -14.72 17.35 -0.12
N ILE A 152 -14.15 17.99 0.91
CA ILE A 152 -14.81 19.06 1.65
C ILE A 152 -15.08 20.26 0.73
N ARG A 153 -14.07 20.70 -0.05
CA ARG A 153 -14.23 21.82 -1.00
C ARG A 153 -15.35 21.56 -2.01
N ASN A 154 -15.39 20.37 -2.61
CA ASN A 154 -16.41 20.02 -3.61
C ASN A 154 -17.81 19.88 -3.01
N ASN A 155 -17.94 19.52 -1.73
CA ASN A 155 -19.23 19.51 -1.05
C ASN A 155 -19.75 20.92 -0.75
N LEU A 156 -18.85 21.87 -0.46
CA LEU A 156 -19.20 23.28 -0.30
C LEU A 156 -19.66 23.91 -1.62
N ASP A 157 -18.97 23.60 -2.72
CA ASP A 157 -19.29 24.11 -4.07
C ASP A 157 -20.62 23.54 -4.63
N LYS A 158 -21.07 22.38 -4.12
CA LYS A 158 -22.39 21.82 -4.43
C LYS A 158 -23.49 22.42 -3.56
N GLY A 159 -23.22 22.80 -2.32
CA GLY A 159 -24.20 23.46 -1.44
C GLY A 159 -24.71 24.79 -2.03
N ASP A 160 -23.82 25.59 -2.61
CA ASP A 160 -24.15 26.87 -3.25
C ASP A 160 -24.98 26.75 -4.54
N LYS A 161 -25.08 25.54 -5.12
CA LYS A 161 -25.74 25.32 -6.43
C LYS A 161 -27.19 24.84 -6.33
N TYR A 162 -27.66 24.47 -5.14
CA TYR A 162 -29.05 24.03 -4.89
C TYR A 162 -29.87 25.03 -4.06
N ASP A 163 -29.25 26.11 -3.58
CA ASP A 163 -29.90 27.21 -2.85
C ASP A 163 -30.20 28.43 -3.75
N LYS A 164 -30.31 28.21 -5.07
CA LYS A 164 -30.72 29.20 -6.08
C LYS A 164 -31.92 28.72 -6.89
#